data_AF-A0A7V7ZID3-F1
#
_entry.id   AF-A0A7V7ZID3-F1
#
_cell.length_a   1.000
_cell.length_b   1.000
_cell.length_c   1.000
_cell.angle_alpha   90.00
_cell.angle_beta   90.00
_cell.angle_gamma   90.00
#
_symmetry.space_group_name_H-M   'P 1'
#
loop_
_entity.id
_entity.type
_entity.pdbx_description
1 polymer ?
#
loop_
_entity_poly.entity_id
_entity_poly.type
_entity_poly.pdbx_seq_one_letter_code
_entity_poly.pdbx_strand_id
1 'polypeptide(L)'
;MERLFQNHTFEVTHLRGCTVDALVGMVDPADMHPYIVLLKPSEQPWQMLFLDIGAGFWEEWTDEEAAEQLADEDETFVDYAAQFGLHGAEIGEIFCQPMAEDAQSAISIQFASGTLRLAPSDPQEIGCDTEISFSS
;
A
#
# COMPACT_ATOMS: atom_id res chain seq x y z
N MET A 1 -8.18 10.20 10.96
CA MET A 1 -7.58 10.04 9.63
C MET A 1 -7.08 11.38 9.12
N GLU A 2 -5.80 11.45 8.80
CA GLU A 2 -5.15 12.59 8.16
C GLU A 2 -4.62 12.17 6.79
N ARG A 3 -5.03 12.87 5.72
CA ARG A 3 -4.50 12.65 4.37
C ARG A 3 -3.17 13.37 4.22
N LEU A 4 -2.10 12.62 4.04
CA LEU A 4 -0.76 13.17 3.82
C LEU A 4 -0.50 13.45 2.34
N PHE A 5 -0.87 12.51 1.46
CA PHE A 5 -0.61 12.62 0.03
C PHE A 5 -1.82 12.19 -0.81
N GLN A 6 -2.04 12.94 -1.88
CA GLN A 6 -2.94 12.63 -2.98
C GLN A 6 -2.34 13.25 -4.24
N ASN A 7 -1.52 12.49 -4.95
CA ASN A 7 -0.82 13.01 -6.12
C ASN A 7 -0.29 11.89 -7.02
N HIS A 8 0.12 12.23 -8.23
CA HIS A 8 0.82 11.33 -9.13
C HIS A 8 2.26 11.05 -8.71
N THR A 9 2.86 11.97 -7.94
CA THR A 9 4.21 11.86 -7.41
C THR A 9 4.28 12.34 -5.96
N PHE A 10 4.83 11.51 -5.08
CA PHE A 10 5.17 11.87 -3.70
C PHE A 10 6.20 10.92 -3.11
N GLU A 11 6.80 11.30 -1.99
CA GLU A 11 7.72 10.48 -1.20
C GLU A 11 7.30 10.49 0.28
N VAL A 12 7.36 9.33 0.93
CA VAL A 12 7.05 9.18 2.37
C VAL A 12 8.33 8.92 3.13
N THR A 13 8.96 10.00 3.60
CA THR A 13 10.31 9.94 4.17
C THR A 13 10.35 9.64 5.67
N HIS A 14 9.27 9.91 6.40
CA HIS A 14 9.22 9.78 7.86
C HIS A 14 9.19 8.33 8.37
N LEU A 15 8.93 7.36 7.48
CA LEU A 15 8.88 5.92 7.80
C LEU A 15 10.18 5.17 7.46
N ARG A 16 11.16 5.86 6.87
CA ARG A 16 12.45 5.24 6.52
C ARG A 16 13.15 4.75 7.78
N GLY A 17 13.60 3.49 7.75
CA GLY A 17 14.25 2.81 8.87
C GLY A 17 13.28 2.18 9.87
N CYS A 18 11.97 2.40 9.73
CA CYS A 18 10.98 1.64 10.51
C CYS A 18 10.91 0.19 10.03
N THR A 19 10.58 -0.72 10.92
CA THR A 19 10.30 -2.12 10.57
C THR A 19 8.81 -2.33 10.35
N VAL A 20 8.44 -3.30 9.50
CA VAL A 20 7.03 -3.65 9.26
C VAL A 20 6.52 -4.59 10.36
N ASP A 21 5.54 -4.16 11.13
CA ASP A 21 4.80 -5.03 12.07
C ASP A 21 3.70 -5.80 11.32
N ALA A 22 2.95 -5.11 10.44
CA ALA A 22 1.92 -5.71 9.60
C ALA A 22 1.82 -5.03 8.22
N LEU A 23 1.42 -5.81 7.20
CA LEU A 23 1.10 -5.31 5.87
C LEU A 23 -0.07 -6.16 5.32
N VAL A 24 -1.24 -5.55 5.22
CA VAL A 24 -2.50 -6.26 4.94
C VAL A 24 -3.20 -5.60 3.76
N GLY A 25 -3.63 -6.39 2.79
CA GLY A 25 -4.52 -5.94 1.71
C GLY A 25 -5.96 -6.24 2.03
N MET A 26 -6.83 -5.24 1.82
CA MET A 26 -8.27 -5.44 1.69
C MET A 26 -8.56 -5.72 0.22
N VAL A 27 -9.21 -6.85 -0.07
CA VAL A 27 -9.35 -7.39 -1.43
C VAL A 27 -10.80 -7.67 -1.78
N ASP A 28 -11.14 -7.59 -3.07
CA ASP A 28 -12.42 -8.14 -3.55
C ASP A 28 -12.35 -9.67 -3.49
N PRO A 29 -13.28 -10.36 -2.81
CA PRO A 29 -13.25 -11.82 -2.70
C PRO A 29 -13.47 -12.55 -4.04
N ALA A 30 -13.95 -11.87 -5.08
CA ALA A 30 -14.19 -12.46 -6.40
C ALA A 30 -12.90 -12.71 -7.19
N ASP A 31 -11.91 -11.82 -7.07
CA ASP A 31 -10.66 -11.86 -7.85
C ASP A 31 -9.38 -11.71 -7.02
N MET A 32 -9.50 -11.39 -5.74
CA MET A 32 -8.42 -11.15 -4.79
C MET A 32 -7.54 -9.92 -5.12
N HIS A 33 -8.04 -8.99 -5.93
CA HIS A 33 -7.36 -7.74 -6.19
C HIS A 33 -7.48 -6.77 -5.00
N PRO A 34 -6.36 -6.22 -4.50
CA PRO A 34 -6.42 -5.24 -3.41
C PRO A 34 -6.96 -3.91 -3.89
N TYR A 35 -7.92 -3.36 -3.15
CA TYR A 35 -8.40 -1.99 -3.37
C TYR A 35 -7.88 -1.02 -2.29
N ILE A 36 -7.53 -1.53 -1.09
CA ILE A 36 -6.83 -0.79 -0.04
C ILE A 36 -5.69 -1.66 0.51
N VAL A 37 -4.56 -1.04 0.85
CA VAL A 37 -3.47 -1.67 1.60
C VAL A 37 -3.22 -0.90 2.89
N LEU A 38 -3.13 -1.63 4.00
CA LEU A 38 -2.80 -1.14 5.32
C LEU A 38 -1.39 -1.58 5.69
N LEU A 39 -0.53 -0.62 6.02
CA LEU A 39 0.81 -0.83 6.55
C LEU A 39 0.86 -0.37 8.00
N LYS A 40 1.35 -1.23 8.90
CA LYS A 40 1.72 -0.86 10.26
C LYS A 40 3.25 -0.89 10.40
N PRO A 41 3.91 0.27 10.36
CA PRO A 41 5.30 0.37 10.78
C PRO A 41 5.40 0.34 12.30
N SER A 42 6.52 -0.17 12.81
CA SER A 42 6.76 -0.26 14.25
C SER A 42 6.82 1.11 14.91
N GLU A 43 6.12 1.24 16.03
CA GLU A 43 5.99 2.48 16.81
C GLU A 43 5.42 3.69 16.03
N GLN A 44 4.83 3.48 14.85
CA GLN A 44 4.20 4.53 14.04
C GLN A 44 2.70 4.30 13.91
N PRO A 45 1.90 5.32 13.55
CA PRO A 45 0.51 5.15 13.16
C PRO A 45 0.35 4.19 11.97
N TRP A 46 -0.85 3.62 11.83
CA TRP A 46 -1.19 2.86 10.63
C TRP A 46 -1.18 3.77 9.41
N GLN A 47 -0.83 3.21 8.27
CA GLN A 47 -0.73 3.90 7.00
C GLN A 47 -1.69 3.20 6.04
N MET A 48 -2.70 3.90 5.57
CA MET A 48 -3.57 3.41 4.50
C MET A 48 -3.08 3.97 3.17
N LEU A 49 -2.92 3.10 2.19
CA LEU A 49 -2.56 3.47 0.83
C LEU A 49 -3.45 2.76 -0.20
N PHE A 50 -3.76 3.48 -1.28
CA PHE A 50 -4.54 2.95 -2.39
C PHE A 50 -4.28 3.77 -3.66
N LEU A 51 -4.77 3.28 -4.79
CA LEU A 51 -4.76 3.97 -6.06
C LEU A 51 -6.18 4.32 -6.46
N ASP A 52 -6.39 5.53 -6.95
CA ASP A 52 -7.67 5.95 -7.53
C ASP A 52 -7.41 7.04 -8.57
N ILE A 53 -8.24 7.08 -9.62
CA ILE A 53 -8.18 8.06 -10.71
C ILE A 53 -6.75 8.32 -11.27
N GLY A 54 -5.93 7.27 -11.31
CA GLY A 54 -4.54 7.32 -11.79
C GLY A 54 -3.53 7.95 -10.83
N ALA A 55 -3.91 8.28 -9.59
CA ALA A 55 -3.07 8.87 -8.56
C ALA A 55 -2.92 7.93 -7.35
N GLY A 56 -1.84 8.12 -6.58
CA GLY A 56 -1.66 7.45 -5.31
C GLY A 56 -2.20 8.26 -4.15
N PHE A 57 -2.73 7.56 -3.15
CA PHE A 57 -3.24 8.12 -1.91
C PHE A 57 -2.49 7.50 -0.74
N TRP A 58 -2.20 8.33 0.27
CA TRP A 58 -1.51 7.91 1.48
C TRP A 58 -2.03 8.69 2.69
N GLU A 59 -2.51 7.96 3.68
CA GLU A 59 -3.22 8.51 4.84
C GLU A 59 -2.75 7.86 6.14
N GLU A 60 -2.72 8.64 7.22
CA GLU A 60 -2.40 8.17 8.56
C GLU A 60 -3.67 7.86 9.34
N TRP A 61 -3.67 6.68 9.95
CA TRP A 61 -4.77 6.11 10.71
C TRP A 61 -4.30 5.81 12.13
N THR A 62 -5.18 6.06 13.09
CA THR A 62 -4.99 5.65 14.47
C THR A 62 -5.16 4.14 14.62
N ASP A 63 -4.68 3.58 15.73
CA ASP A 63 -4.88 2.15 16.03
C ASP A 63 -6.36 1.79 16.18
N GLU A 64 -7.21 2.72 16.65
CA GLU A 64 -8.66 2.54 16.76
C GLU A 64 -9.32 2.44 15.38
N GLU A 65 -9.02 3.38 14.47
CA GLU A 65 -9.54 3.37 13.09
C GLU A 65 -9.14 2.09 12.33
N ALA A 66 -7.88 1.67 12.45
CA ALA A 66 -7.42 0.43 11.83
C ALA A 66 -8.05 -0.81 12.47
N ALA A 67 -8.25 -0.83 13.78
CA ALA A 67 -8.87 -1.96 14.48
C ALA A 67 -10.35 -2.11 14.11
N GLU A 68 -11.09 -1.01 13.99
CA GLU A 68 -12.48 -1.03 13.52
C GLU A 68 -12.56 -1.62 12.11
N GLN A 69 -11.69 -1.18 11.20
CA GLN A 69 -11.67 -1.68 9.84
C GLN A 69 -11.28 -3.16 9.75
N LEU A 70 -10.26 -3.60 10.49
CA LEU A 70 -9.79 -4.99 10.49
C LEU A 70 -10.75 -5.95 11.20
N ALA A 71 -11.71 -5.44 11.96
CA ALA A 71 -12.76 -6.23 12.61
C ALA A 71 -14.02 -6.40 11.75
N ASP A 72 -14.08 -5.78 10.57
CA ASP A 72 -15.22 -5.90 9.66
C ASP A 72 -15.28 -7.31 9.06
N GLU A 73 -16.35 -8.04 9.37
CA GLU A 73 -16.57 -9.42 8.91
C GLU A 73 -17.03 -9.49 7.45
N ASP A 74 -17.49 -8.38 6.87
CA ASP A 74 -17.87 -8.29 5.47
C ASP A 74 -16.64 -8.12 4.56
N GLU A 75 -15.46 -7.87 5.13
CA GLU A 75 -14.21 -7.63 4.40
C GLU A 75 -13.30 -8.86 4.32
N THR A 76 -12.60 -8.97 3.19
CA THR A 76 -11.60 -10.03 2.98
C THR A 76 -10.19 -9.44 3.03
N PHE A 77 -9.33 -10.07 3.84
CA PHE A 77 -7.98 -9.59 4.08
C PHE A 77 -6.92 -10.60 3.64
N VAL A 78 -5.81 -10.10 3.08
CA VAL A 78 -4.61 -10.87 2.73
C VAL A 78 -3.40 -10.31 3.47
N ASP A 79 -2.67 -11.18 4.17
CA ASP A 79 -1.43 -10.82 4.86
C ASP A 79 -0.23 -10.84 3.89
N TYR A 80 0.05 -9.69 3.30
CA TYR A 80 1.17 -9.52 2.36
C TYR A 80 2.53 -9.52 3.08
N ALA A 81 2.59 -9.17 4.36
CA ALA A 81 3.82 -9.30 5.13
C ALA A 81 4.22 -10.78 5.27
N ALA A 82 3.26 -11.66 5.56
CA ALA A 82 3.51 -13.10 5.59
C ALA A 82 3.80 -13.65 4.18
N GLN A 83 3.02 -13.26 3.17
CA GLN A 83 3.16 -13.77 1.80
C GLN A 83 4.54 -13.47 1.18
N PHE A 84 5.09 -12.27 1.43
CA PHE A 84 6.36 -11.83 0.88
C PHE A 84 7.54 -11.88 1.87
N GLY A 85 7.31 -12.35 3.10
CA GLY A 85 8.34 -12.45 4.14
C GLY A 85 8.86 -11.09 4.62
N LEU A 86 7.96 -10.11 4.78
CA LEU A 86 8.28 -8.73 5.13
C LEU A 86 8.08 -8.38 6.62
N HIS A 87 7.58 -9.29 7.45
CA HIS A 87 7.53 -9.02 8.90
C HIS A 87 8.92 -8.73 9.47
N GLY A 88 9.06 -7.60 10.15
CA GLY A 88 10.32 -7.09 10.68
C GLY A 88 11.28 -6.55 9.63
N ALA A 89 10.91 -6.52 8.35
CA ALA A 89 11.75 -5.94 7.31
C ALA A 89 11.84 -4.43 7.48
N GLU A 90 13.05 -3.87 7.30
CA GLU A 90 13.29 -2.44 7.37
C GLU A 90 12.84 -1.74 6.08
N ILE A 91 12.05 -0.68 6.24
CA ILE A 91 11.55 0.17 5.16
C ILE A 91 12.69 1.08 4.69
N GLY A 92 13.02 1.01 3.39
CA GLY A 92 14.00 1.88 2.73
C GLY A 92 13.37 3.17 2.20
N GLU A 93 12.83 3.10 0.99
CA GLU A 93 12.16 4.21 0.29
C GLU A 93 10.69 3.89 0.04
N ILE A 94 9.85 4.91 0.19
CA ILE A 94 8.44 4.85 -0.18
C ILE A 94 8.17 6.01 -1.11
N PHE A 95 7.66 5.72 -2.30
CA PHE A 95 7.33 6.74 -3.28
C PHE A 95 6.16 6.32 -4.17
N CYS A 96 5.50 7.33 -4.73
CA CYS A 96 4.53 7.20 -5.79
C CYS A 96 5.06 7.89 -7.03
N GLN A 97 4.88 7.29 -8.21
CA GLN A 97 5.24 7.90 -9.48
C GLN A 97 4.42 7.33 -10.65
N PRO A 98 4.25 8.08 -11.76
CA PRO A 98 3.67 7.56 -12.99
C PRO A 98 4.46 6.36 -13.53
N MET A 99 3.75 5.39 -14.10
CA MET A 99 4.40 4.20 -14.68
C MET A 99 5.09 4.47 -16.02
N ALA A 100 4.60 5.45 -16.77
CA ALA A 100 5.10 5.93 -18.06
C ALA A 100 4.51 7.32 -18.34
N GLU A 101 4.90 7.94 -19.45
CA GLU A 101 4.24 9.15 -19.96
C GLU A 101 2.76 8.84 -20.24
N ASP A 102 1.86 9.66 -19.69
CA ASP A 102 0.39 9.50 -19.74
C ASP A 102 -0.19 8.21 -19.12
N ALA A 103 0.60 7.47 -18.32
CA ALA A 103 0.11 6.30 -17.59
C ALA A 103 -0.28 6.64 -16.15
N GLN A 104 -1.09 5.77 -15.57
CA GLN A 104 -1.44 5.81 -14.15
C GLN A 104 -0.22 5.65 -13.23
N SER A 105 -0.35 6.08 -11.97
CA SER A 105 0.71 5.99 -10.96
C SER A 105 0.75 4.63 -10.24
N ALA A 106 1.90 4.34 -9.64
CA ALA A 106 2.09 3.20 -8.74
C ALA A 106 2.79 3.64 -7.46
N ILE A 107 2.46 2.99 -6.34
CA ILE A 107 3.11 3.17 -5.05
C ILE A 107 4.11 2.04 -4.86
N SER A 108 5.35 2.38 -4.48
CA SER A 108 6.43 1.40 -4.26
C SER A 108 7.00 1.57 -2.85
N ILE A 109 7.25 0.43 -2.19
CA ILE A 109 7.91 0.34 -0.89
C ILE A 109 9.15 -0.54 -1.06
N GLN A 110 10.32 0.05 -0.89
CA GLN A 110 11.59 -0.64 -0.99
C GLN A 110 11.99 -1.24 0.36
N PHE A 111 12.52 -2.45 0.29
CA PHE A 111 13.14 -3.20 1.37
C PHE A 111 14.51 -3.69 0.90
N ALA A 112 15.36 -4.13 1.83
CA ALA A 112 16.65 -4.74 1.47
C ALA A 112 16.48 -6.02 0.62
N SER A 113 15.36 -6.73 0.77
CA SER A 113 15.05 -7.98 0.07
C SER A 113 14.36 -7.78 -1.28
N GLY A 114 13.94 -6.56 -1.61
CA GLY A 114 13.16 -6.31 -2.82
C GLY A 114 12.24 -5.11 -2.73
N THR A 115 11.39 -4.92 -3.74
CA THR A 115 10.41 -3.84 -3.80
C THR A 115 9.01 -4.41 -3.86
N LEU A 116 8.17 -4.00 -2.90
CA LEU A 116 6.73 -4.17 -2.97
C LEU A 116 6.14 -3.06 -3.82
N ARG A 117 5.21 -3.40 -4.71
CA ARG A 117 4.60 -2.45 -5.64
C ARG A 117 3.10 -2.65 -5.71
N LEU A 118 2.36 -1.58 -5.44
CA LEU A 118 0.92 -1.45 -5.68
C LEU A 118 0.72 -0.67 -6.99
N ALA A 119 0.05 -1.26 -7.96
CA ALA A 119 -0.07 -0.70 -9.32
C ALA A 119 -1.39 -1.10 -9.98
N PRO A 120 -1.90 -0.31 -10.94
CA PRO A 120 -3.01 -0.74 -11.78
C PRO A 120 -2.65 -2.01 -12.56
N SER A 121 -3.61 -2.92 -12.73
CA SER A 121 -3.50 -4.12 -13.57
C SER A 121 -3.32 -3.76 -15.05
N ASP A 122 -4.00 -2.70 -15.52
CA ASP A 122 -3.77 -2.05 -16.81
C ASP A 122 -3.43 -0.56 -16.64
N PRO A 123 -2.15 -0.17 -16.77
CA PRO A 123 -1.73 1.23 -16.61
C PRO A 123 -2.34 2.23 -17.60
N GLN A 124 -2.95 1.77 -18.69
CA GLN A 124 -3.61 2.61 -19.69
C GLN A 124 -5.13 2.76 -19.47
N GLU A 125 -5.73 1.95 -18.59
CA GLU A 125 -7.17 1.97 -18.34
C GLU A 125 -7.50 2.56 -16.97
N ILE A 126 -8.09 3.75 -16.95
CA ILE A 126 -8.56 4.37 -15.71
C ILE A 126 -9.69 3.53 -15.12
N GLY A 127 -9.56 3.20 -13.83
CA GLY A 127 -10.57 2.43 -13.10
C GLY A 127 -10.43 0.91 -13.28
N CYS A 128 -9.32 0.43 -13.84
CA CYS A 128 -8.96 -0.98 -13.75
C CYS A 128 -8.65 -1.38 -12.31
N ASP A 129 -8.61 -2.69 -12.07
CA ASP A 129 -8.23 -3.25 -10.78
C ASP A 129 -6.79 -2.87 -10.41
N THR A 130 -6.48 -3.00 -9.13
CA THR A 130 -5.13 -2.80 -8.61
C THR A 130 -4.52 -4.14 -8.23
N GLU A 131 -3.23 -4.30 -8.51
CA GLU A 131 -2.43 -5.47 -8.18
C GLU A 131 -1.33 -5.10 -7.20
N ILE A 132 -0.95 -6.07 -6.37
CA ILE A 132 0.26 -6.00 -5.56
C ILE A 132 1.27 -7.05 -6.00
N SER A 133 2.54 -6.67 -6.07
CA SER A 133 3.62 -7.56 -6.44
C SER A 133 4.87 -7.29 -5.61
N PHE A 134 5.74 -8.29 -5.51
CA PHE A 134 7.05 -8.17 -4.88
C PHE A 134 8.14 -8.65 -5.84
N SER A 135 9.13 -7.78 -6.12
CA SER A 135 10.29 -8.10 -6.94
C SER A 135 11.55 -8.12 -6.08
N SER A 136 12.34 -9.19 -6.17
CA SER A 136 13.59 -9.39 -5.42
C SER A 136 14.82 -9.28 -6.31
#